data_AF-A0A1G1HNF9-F1
#
_entry.id   AF-A0A1G1HNF9-F1
#
_cell.length_a   1.000
_cell.length_b   1.000
_cell.length_c   1.000
_cell.angle_alpha   90.00
_cell.angle_beta   90.00
_cell.angle_gamma   90.00
#
_symmetry.space_group_name_H-M   'P 1'
#
loop_
_entity.id
_entity.type
_entity.pdbx_description
1 polymer ?
#
loop_
_entity_poly.entity_id
_entity_poly.type
_entity_poly.pdbx_seq_one_letter_code
_entity_poly.pdbx_strand_id
1 'polypeptide(L)'
;MLKNKGGFTLIELIMIIIILGILAAVALPKYQDLATEAKQGVVDGTAGAFKSAAVISFAKNRGVKSGFASILSQITYENVSITVSGDCSTLNAVTVSYPGSTATKTVDVSEYCSGA
;
A
#
# COMPACT_ATOMS: atom_id res chain seq x y z
N MET A 1 59.84 18.54 -1.40
CA MET A 1 58.36 18.62 -1.28
C MET A 1 57.85 17.28 -0.75
N LEU A 2 57.73 17.11 0.57
CA LEU A 2 57.16 15.88 1.14
C LEU A 2 55.63 15.95 1.01
N LYS A 3 55.05 15.11 0.15
CA LYS A 3 53.61 14.84 0.16
C LYS A 3 53.30 13.95 1.37
N ASN A 4 52.56 14.48 2.33
CA ASN A 4 52.03 13.72 3.46
C ASN A 4 50.92 12.79 2.95
N LYS A 5 51.22 11.51 2.72
CA LYS A 5 50.21 10.50 2.41
C LYS A 5 49.57 10.03 3.72
N GLY A 6 48.57 10.77 4.19
CA GLY A 6 47.71 10.33 5.30
C GLY A 6 46.88 9.12 4.86
N GLY A 7 47.27 7.92 5.29
CA GLY A 7 46.48 6.71 5.12
C GLY A 7 45.37 6.63 6.17
N PHE A 8 44.26 5.96 5.81
CA PHE A 8 43.17 5.65 6.72
C PHE A 8 43.66 4.68 7.81
N THR A 9 43.37 4.95 9.08
CA THR A 9 43.79 4.04 10.15
C THR A 9 42.80 2.87 10.28
N LEU A 10 43.30 1.68 10.67
CA LEU A 10 42.43 0.53 10.93
C LEU A 10 41.43 0.83 12.06
N ILE A 11 41.82 1.65 13.02
CA ILE A 11 40.94 2.04 14.13
C ILE A 11 39.80 2.95 13.68
N GLU A 12 40.02 3.86 12.73
CA GLU A 12 38.95 4.67 12.13
C GLU A 12 37.91 3.76 11.47
N LEU A 13 38.35 2.78 10.68
CA LEU A 13 37.44 1.87 10.00
C LEU A 13 36.60 1.06 11.00
N ILE A 14 37.22 0.56 12.09
CA ILE A 14 36.54 -0.20 13.13
C ILE A 14 35.52 0.68 13.87
N MET A 15 35.87 1.92 14.22
CA MET A 15 34.93 2.82 14.89
C MET A 15 33.71 3.12 14.01
N ILE A 16 33.90 3.28 12.69
CA ILE A 16 32.83 3.60 11.74
C ILE A 16 31.84 2.45 11.61
N ILE A 17 32.30 1.20 11.49
CA ILE A 17 31.39 0.05 11.43
C ILE A 17 30.61 -0.14 12.73
N ILE A 18 31.20 0.21 13.89
CA ILE A 18 30.50 0.17 15.18
C ILE A 18 29.37 1.20 15.20
N ILE A 19 29.66 2.45 14.81
CA ILE A 19 28.66 3.52 14.77
C ILE A 19 27.55 3.16 13.77
N LEU A 20 27.89 2.71 12.56
CA LEU A 20 26.91 2.27 11.57
C LEU A 20 26.08 1.07 12.07
N GLY A 21 26.68 0.16 12.84
CA GLY A 21 25.99 -0.96 13.45
C GLY A 21 24.91 -0.52 14.45
N ILE A 22 25.22 0.45 15.32
CA ILE A 22 24.26 1.01 16.29
C ILE A 22 23.14 1.75 15.56
N LEU A 23 23.48 2.59 14.58
CA LEU A 23 22.49 3.33 13.80
C LEU A 23 21.55 2.38 13.03
N ALA A 24 22.10 1.33 12.42
CA ALA A 24 21.31 0.32 11.72
C ALA A 24 20.35 -0.43 12.66
N ALA A 25 20.82 -0.81 13.86
CA ALA A 25 19.99 -1.52 14.84
C ALA A 25 18.75 -0.72 15.27
N VAL A 26 18.85 0.61 15.35
CA VAL A 26 17.71 1.48 15.72
C VAL A 26 16.88 1.86 14.49
N ALA A 27 17.50 2.09 13.34
CA ALA A 27 16.81 2.54 12.13
C ALA A 27 16.00 1.44 11.44
N LEU A 28 16.49 0.20 11.46
CA LEU A 28 15.85 -0.92 10.76
C LEU A 28 14.41 -1.20 11.26
N PRO A 29 14.12 -1.36 12.57
CA PRO A 29 12.74 -1.60 13.01
C PRO A 29 11.79 -0.46 12.62
N LYS A 30 12.23 0.80 12.78
CA LYS A 30 11.49 1.99 12.37
C LYS A 30 11.17 1.99 10.87
N TYR A 31 12.13 1.60 10.04
CA TYR A 31 11.93 1.51 8.60
C TYR A 31 10.90 0.43 8.23
N GLN A 32 10.90 -0.71 8.92
CA GLN A 32 9.92 -1.78 8.70
C GLN A 32 8.50 -1.34 9.06
N ASP A 33 8.34 -0.59 10.15
CA ASP A 33 7.05 -0.04 10.56
C ASP A 33 6.54 0.96 9.52
N LEU A 34 7.37 1.92 9.11
CA LEU A 34 7.03 2.91 8.07
C LEU A 34 6.68 2.25 6.73
N ALA A 35 7.41 1.20 6.33
CA ALA A 35 7.10 0.45 5.12
C ALA A 35 5.75 -0.28 5.23
N THR A 36 5.37 -0.73 6.41
CA THR A 36 4.08 -1.38 6.67
C THR A 36 2.93 -0.36 6.64
N GLU A 37 3.11 0.78 7.31
CA GLU A 37 2.15 1.90 7.31
C GLU A 37 1.94 2.45 5.89
N ALA A 38 3.00 2.60 5.10
CA ALA A 38 2.90 3.03 3.71
C ALA A 38 2.03 2.08 2.88
N LYS A 39 2.22 0.76 3.03
CA LYS A 39 1.40 -0.26 2.35
C LYS A 39 -0.06 -0.21 2.80
N GLN A 40 -0.31 -0.01 4.10
CA GLN A 40 -1.67 0.19 4.62
C GLN A 40 -2.32 1.45 4.06
N GLY A 41 -1.58 2.56 3.97
CA GLY A 41 -2.08 3.80 3.37
C GLY A 41 -2.49 3.65 1.90
N VAL A 42 -1.73 2.89 1.12
CA VAL A 42 -2.07 2.56 -0.27
C VAL A 42 -3.37 1.75 -0.36
N VAL A 43 -3.51 0.74 0.50
CA VAL A 43 -4.71 -0.10 0.58
C VAL A 43 -5.93 0.74 0.98
N ASP A 44 -5.78 1.61 1.97
CA ASP A 44 -6.86 2.47 2.46
C ASP A 44 -7.27 3.52 1.42
N GLY A 45 -6.32 4.13 0.73
CA GLY A 45 -6.59 5.05 -0.38
C GLY A 45 -7.32 4.37 -1.53
N THR A 46 -6.91 3.14 -1.88
CA THR A 46 -7.54 2.35 -2.93
C THR A 46 -8.95 1.90 -2.55
N ALA A 47 -9.14 1.47 -1.30
CA ALA A 47 -10.46 1.13 -0.75
C ALA A 47 -11.42 2.34 -0.80
N GLY A 48 -10.93 3.54 -0.49
CA GLY A 48 -11.66 4.79 -0.63
C GLY A 48 -11.99 5.15 -2.09
N ALA A 49 -11.04 4.95 -3.00
CA ALA A 49 -11.26 5.14 -4.43
C ALA A 49 -12.34 4.17 -4.96
N PHE A 50 -12.33 2.92 -4.52
CA PHE A 50 -13.36 1.95 -4.89
C PHE A 50 -14.74 2.35 -4.40
N LYS A 51 -14.86 2.74 -3.13
CA LYS A 51 -16.15 3.22 -2.58
C LYS A 51 -16.65 4.43 -3.36
N SER A 52 -15.77 5.36 -3.72
CA SER A 52 -16.13 6.54 -4.51
C SER A 52 -16.62 6.16 -5.91
N ALA A 53 -15.92 5.24 -6.60
CA ALA A 53 -16.35 4.72 -7.89
C ALA A 53 -17.71 4.01 -7.81
N ALA A 54 -17.96 3.27 -6.72
CA ALA A 54 -19.24 2.62 -6.48
C ALA A 54 -20.39 3.64 -6.34
N VAL A 55 -20.19 4.71 -5.56
CA VAL A 55 -21.17 5.79 -5.40
C VAL A 55 -21.42 6.51 -6.72
N ILE A 56 -20.37 6.83 -7.48
CA ILE A 56 -20.48 7.48 -8.79
C ILE A 56 -21.27 6.59 -9.76
N SER A 57 -20.98 5.29 -9.78
CA SER A 57 -21.71 4.31 -10.60
C SER A 57 -23.19 4.26 -10.25
N PHE A 58 -23.49 4.20 -8.94
CA PHE A 58 -24.86 4.19 -8.44
C PHE A 58 -25.62 5.46 -8.83
N ALA A 59 -25.01 6.63 -8.68
CA ALA A 59 -25.59 7.91 -9.09
C ALA A 59 -25.81 7.99 -10.61
N LYS A 60 -24.81 7.57 -11.40
CA LYS A 60 -24.89 7.52 -12.87
C LYS A 60 -26.01 6.59 -13.36
N ASN A 61 -26.22 5.48 -12.66
CA ASN A 61 -27.25 4.50 -12.95
C ASN A 61 -28.61 4.84 -12.28
N ARG A 62 -28.81 6.07 -11.81
CA ARG A 62 -30.07 6.56 -11.22
C ARG A 62 -30.55 5.72 -10.03
N GLY A 63 -29.62 5.31 -9.16
CA GLY A 63 -29.91 4.51 -7.98
C GLY A 63 -30.00 3.01 -8.24
N VAL A 64 -29.56 2.55 -9.40
CA VAL A 64 -29.40 1.12 -9.69
C VAL A 64 -27.99 0.68 -9.33
N LYS A 65 -27.89 -0.35 -8.50
CA LYS A 65 -26.63 -0.96 -8.08
C LYS A 65 -25.87 -1.54 -9.28
N SER A 66 -24.55 -1.47 -9.24
CA SER A 66 -23.69 -1.90 -10.33
C SER A 66 -22.92 -3.18 -9.98
N GLY A 67 -22.58 -3.98 -11.00
CA GLY A 67 -21.70 -5.13 -10.86
C GLY A 67 -20.29 -4.76 -10.40
N PHE A 68 -19.63 -5.66 -9.68
CA PHE A 68 -18.28 -5.45 -9.14
C PHE A 68 -17.28 -5.10 -10.26
N ALA A 69 -17.31 -5.84 -11.38
CA ALA A 69 -16.41 -5.64 -12.50
C ALA A 69 -16.57 -4.26 -13.15
N SER A 70 -17.80 -3.74 -13.21
CA SER A 70 -18.10 -2.41 -13.78
C SER A 70 -17.66 -1.25 -12.89
N ILE A 71 -17.60 -1.47 -11.58
CA ILE A 71 -17.06 -0.50 -10.63
C ILE A 71 -15.53 -0.54 -10.68
N LEU A 72 -14.95 -1.74 -10.71
CA LEU A 72 -13.51 -1.93 -10.73
C LEU A 72 -12.85 -1.33 -11.98
N SER A 73 -13.52 -1.37 -13.13
CA SER A 73 -13.01 -0.79 -14.38
C SER A 73 -12.90 0.74 -14.37
N GLN A 74 -13.46 1.43 -13.37
CA GLN A 74 -13.36 2.89 -13.21
C GLN A 74 -12.12 3.31 -12.42
N ILE A 75 -11.36 2.36 -11.89
CA ILE A 75 -10.19 2.62 -11.06
C ILE A 75 -8.97 2.12 -11.82
N THR A 76 -8.04 3.03 -12.08
CA THR A 76 -6.75 2.72 -12.69
C THR A 76 -5.67 2.81 -11.61
N TYR A 77 -4.84 1.77 -11.51
CA TYR A 77 -3.67 1.76 -10.64
C TYR A 77 -2.44 1.88 -11.53
N GLU A 78 -1.68 2.98 -11.40
CA GLU A 78 -0.39 3.13 -12.07
C GLU A 78 0.75 2.75 -11.13
N ASN A 79 1.70 1.96 -11.63
CA ASN A 79 2.96 1.62 -10.96
C ASN A 79 2.84 0.95 -9.58
N VAL A 80 1.65 0.44 -9.22
CA VAL A 80 1.42 -0.35 -8.00
C VAL A 80 0.56 -1.55 -8.36
N SER A 81 1.04 -2.74 -8.05
CA SER A 81 0.23 -3.96 -8.14
C SER A 81 -0.67 -4.01 -6.90
N ILE A 82 -1.97 -3.77 -7.05
CA ILE A 82 -2.97 -3.92 -5.96
C ILE A 82 -3.99 -4.94 -6.42
N THR A 83 -4.37 -5.85 -5.53
CA THR A 83 -5.46 -6.78 -5.81
C THR A 83 -6.73 -6.25 -5.16
N VAL A 84 -7.74 -5.98 -5.98
CA VAL A 84 -9.09 -5.66 -5.51
C VAL A 84 -9.99 -6.81 -5.90
N SER A 85 -10.52 -7.51 -4.91
CA SER A 85 -11.40 -8.66 -5.08
C SER A 85 -12.68 -8.44 -4.28
N GLY A 86 -13.81 -8.89 -4.80
CA GLY A 86 -15.06 -8.78 -4.09
C GLY A 86 -16.18 -9.46 -4.84
N ASP A 87 -17.23 -9.79 -4.10
CA ASP A 87 -18.46 -10.32 -4.66
C ASP A 87 -19.65 -9.56 -4.07
N CYS A 88 -20.32 -8.81 -4.93
CA CYS A 88 -21.50 -8.03 -4.57
C CYS A 88 -22.80 -8.84 -4.59
N SER A 89 -22.71 -10.15 -4.81
CA SER A 89 -23.85 -11.09 -4.82
C SER A 89 -23.95 -11.83 -3.49
N THR A 90 -22.82 -12.17 -2.88
CA THR A 90 -22.77 -13.04 -1.68
C THR A 90 -22.16 -12.37 -0.46
N LEU A 91 -21.11 -11.56 -0.65
CA LEU A 91 -20.36 -10.96 0.46
C LEU A 91 -20.73 -9.50 0.68
N ASN A 92 -21.33 -8.83 -0.31
CA ASN A 92 -21.63 -7.39 -0.30
C ASN A 92 -20.41 -6.52 0.08
N ALA A 93 -19.22 -7.05 -0.11
CA ALA A 93 -17.99 -6.45 0.38
C ALA A 93 -16.88 -6.62 -0.66
N VAL A 94 -15.98 -5.65 -0.65
CA VAL A 94 -14.79 -5.61 -1.50
C VAL A 94 -13.57 -5.54 -0.62
N THR A 95 -12.60 -6.38 -0.93
CA THR A 95 -11.33 -6.50 -0.23
C THR A 95 -10.21 -6.00 -1.15
N VAL A 96 -9.45 -5.05 -0.63
CA VAL A 96 -8.24 -4.49 -1.26
C VAL A 96 -7.05 -5.06 -0.53
N SER A 97 -6.09 -5.61 -1.26
CA SER A 97 -4.88 -6.23 -0.70
C SER A 97 -3.62 -5.78 -1.44
N TYR A 98 -2.56 -5.52 -0.66
CA TYR A 98 -1.23 -5.21 -1.18
C TYR A 98 -0.40 -6.51 -1.33
N PRO A 99 0.14 -6.83 -2.51
CA PRO A 99 0.85 -8.08 -2.76
C PRO A 99 2.13 -8.17 -1.92
N GLY A 100 2.39 -9.36 -1.37
CA GLY A 100 3.56 -9.59 -0.51
C GLY A 100 3.47 -8.85 0.84
N SER A 101 2.27 -8.45 1.27
CA SER A 101 1.99 -7.80 2.54
C SER A 101 0.72 -8.37 3.17
N THR A 102 0.60 -8.25 4.49
CA THR A 102 -0.66 -8.52 5.21
C THR A 102 -1.60 -7.31 5.17
N ALA A 103 -1.15 -6.16 4.64
CA ALA A 103 -1.99 -4.97 4.49
C ALA A 103 -3.20 -5.28 3.60
N THR A 104 -4.38 -5.31 4.22
CA THR A 104 -5.66 -5.61 3.57
C THR A 104 -6.75 -4.77 4.22
N LYS A 105 -7.70 -4.27 3.43
CA LYS A 105 -8.87 -3.53 3.90
C LYS A 105 -10.10 -4.06 3.18
N THR A 106 -11.14 -4.34 3.94
CA THR A 106 -12.45 -4.72 3.41
C THR A 106 -13.44 -3.57 3.61
N VAL A 107 -14.20 -3.26 2.57
CA VAL A 107 -15.21 -2.21 2.55
C VAL A 107 -16.56 -2.82 2.21
N ASP A 108 -17.57 -2.51 3.02
CA ASP A 108 -18.96 -2.82 2.68
C ASP A 108 -19.44 -1.93 1.53
N VAL A 109 -19.98 -2.57 0.51
CA VAL A 109 -20.51 -1.92 -0.69
C VAL A 109 -21.94 -2.38 -0.98
N SER A 110 -22.63 -2.91 0.03
CA SER A 110 -23.98 -3.47 -0.06
C SER A 110 -24.99 -2.49 -0.67
N GLU A 111 -24.80 -1.19 -0.45
CA GLU A 111 -25.68 -0.12 -0.93
C GLU A 111 -25.47 0.21 -2.42
N TYR A 112 -24.25 0.07 -2.92
CA TYR A 112 -23.86 0.57 -4.25
C TYR A 112 -23.60 -0.52 -5.27
N CYS A 113 -23.34 -1.74 -4.80
CA CYS A 113 -22.95 -2.87 -5.62
C CYS A 113 -23.97 -4.00 -5.50
N SER A 114 -24.28 -4.67 -6.60
CA SER A 114 -25.09 -5.89 -6.65
C SER A 114 -24.49 -6.86 -7.66
N GLY A 115 -24.72 -8.15 -7.47
CA GLY A 115 -24.04 -9.23 -8.20
C GLY A 115 -23.87 -9.09 -9.72
N ALA A 116 -22.73 -9.65 -10.15
CA ALA A 116 -22.12 -9.79 -11.49
C ALA A 116 -22.16 -8.58 -12.43
#